data_AF-A0A9P3CW00-F1
#
_entry.id   AF-A0A9P3CW00-F1
#
_cell.length_a   1.000
_cell.length_b   1.000
_cell.length_c   1.000
_cell.angle_alpha   90.00
_cell.angle_beta   90.00
_cell.angle_gamma   90.00
#
_symmetry.space_group_name_H-M   'P 1'
#
loop_
_entity.id
_entity.type
_entity.pdbx_description
1 polymer ?
#
loop_
_entity_poly.entity_id
_entity_poly.type
_entity_poly.pdbx_seq_one_letter_code
_entity_poly.pdbx_strand_id
1 'polypeptide(L)'
;MTKKDSGNAATGASSAQCAPILCDSKQQNPPLLRLPRELRDQILGYLFANSPPGPILGCRLPATMHTCQQLREETAQLYYPKKTWICLSRDLDRLATAFDPQHKQYLYAVSYAFYMWEVTSPESAILQADHLDKRYGLEKGTIWVRCLKQNGGMRSYNALGTIVD
;
A
#
# COMPACT_ATOMS: atom_id res chain seq x y z
N MET A 1 -26.95 32.27 -67.12
CA MET A 1 -27.34 30.92 -67.57
C MET A 1 -26.17 29.97 -67.39
N THR A 2 -26.23 29.17 -66.32
CA THR A 2 -25.55 27.87 -66.06
C THR A 2 -26.00 27.46 -64.65
N LYS A 3 -27.12 26.74 -64.51
CA LYS A 3 -27.22 25.27 -64.25
C LYS A 3 -26.37 24.82 -63.05
N LYS A 4 -27.01 24.49 -61.92
CA LYS A 4 -27.43 23.13 -61.44
C LYS A 4 -26.37 22.60 -60.46
N ASP A 5 -26.63 21.85 -59.40
CA ASP A 5 -27.75 21.06 -58.86
C ASP A 5 -27.62 21.15 -57.30
N SER A 6 -28.68 21.39 -56.53
CA SER A 6 -29.53 20.37 -55.87
C SER A 6 -28.77 19.32 -55.05
N GLY A 7 -28.84 19.44 -53.72
CA GLY A 7 -28.41 18.41 -52.76
C GLY A 7 -28.81 18.78 -51.34
N ASN A 8 -29.93 18.24 -50.90
CA ASN A 8 -30.63 18.56 -49.67
C ASN A 8 -30.11 17.73 -48.48
N ALA A 9 -30.31 18.30 -47.28
CA ALA A 9 -30.54 17.64 -46.00
C ALA A 9 -29.36 17.17 -45.11
N ALA A 10 -29.57 17.55 -43.84
CA ALA A 10 -29.35 16.78 -42.62
C ALA A 10 -28.00 16.91 -41.91
N THR A 11 -28.00 17.82 -40.93
CA THR A 11 -27.77 17.53 -39.50
C THR A 11 -26.80 16.39 -39.16
N GLY A 12 -25.66 16.74 -38.59
CA GLY A 12 -24.72 15.77 -38.04
C GLY A 12 -23.60 16.45 -37.26
N ALA A 13 -23.96 17.14 -36.17
CA ALA A 13 -23.00 17.62 -35.20
C ALA A 13 -22.36 16.45 -34.44
N SER A 14 -21.11 16.68 -34.01
CA SER A 14 -20.41 15.98 -32.93
C SER A 14 -19.80 14.61 -33.26
N SER A 15 -18.55 14.65 -33.77
CA SER A 15 -17.65 13.51 -33.78
C SER A 15 -16.93 13.39 -32.41
N ALA A 16 -17.41 12.42 -31.62
CA ALA A 16 -16.65 11.61 -30.69
C ALA A 16 -15.82 12.33 -29.61
N GLN A 17 -16.52 12.87 -28.61
CA GLN A 17 -16.02 12.83 -27.24
C GLN A 17 -15.99 11.37 -26.78
N CYS A 18 -14.80 10.76 -26.71
CA CYS A 18 -14.58 9.57 -25.88
C CYS A 18 -14.06 10.05 -24.51
N ALA A 19 -14.85 10.85 -23.83
CA ALA A 19 -14.74 11.03 -22.39
C ALA A 19 -15.55 9.89 -21.75
N PRO A 20 -15.00 9.10 -20.83
CA PRO A 20 -15.83 8.12 -20.12
C PRO A 20 -16.92 8.91 -19.41
N ILE A 21 -18.17 8.50 -19.65
CA ILE A 21 -19.37 9.04 -19.01
C ILE A 21 -19.19 8.82 -17.51
N LEU A 22 -18.64 9.83 -16.84
CA LEU A 22 -18.34 9.86 -15.42
C LEU A 22 -19.43 10.66 -14.71
N CYS A 23 -20.70 10.43 -15.06
CA CYS A 23 -21.85 11.11 -14.48
C CYS A 23 -23.11 10.23 -14.63
N ASP A 24 -23.26 9.20 -13.80
CA ASP A 24 -24.57 8.74 -13.29
C ASP A 24 -24.52 7.62 -12.21
N SER A 25 -23.42 7.50 -11.46
CA SER A 25 -23.28 6.46 -10.42
C SER A 25 -23.53 6.97 -8.99
N LYS A 26 -24.20 8.12 -8.81
CA LYS A 26 -24.34 8.76 -7.49
C LYS A 26 -25.36 8.11 -6.53
N GLN A 27 -26.05 7.03 -6.90
CA GLN A 27 -27.19 6.55 -6.11
C GLN A 27 -27.34 5.05 -5.91
N GLN A 28 -26.37 4.25 -6.31
CA GLN A 28 -26.33 2.85 -5.88
C GLN A 28 -25.06 2.62 -5.08
N ASN A 29 -25.22 2.41 -3.77
CA ASN A 29 -24.16 1.81 -2.97
C ASN A 29 -23.65 0.58 -3.75
N PRO A 30 -22.35 0.53 -4.11
CA PRO A 30 -21.82 -0.59 -4.86
C PRO A 30 -22.17 -1.89 -4.14
N PRO A 31 -22.45 -2.99 -4.86
CA PRO A 31 -23.01 -4.21 -4.26
C PRO A 31 -22.23 -4.71 -3.03
N LEU A 32 -20.91 -4.55 -3.06
CA LEU A 32 -20.03 -4.89 -1.93
C LEU A 32 -20.34 -4.09 -0.66
N LEU A 33 -20.63 -2.79 -0.78
CA LEU A 33 -20.95 -1.91 0.35
C LEU A 33 -22.35 -2.13 0.92
N ARG A 34 -23.22 -2.89 0.23
CA ARG A 34 -24.54 -3.28 0.78
C ARG A 34 -24.44 -4.44 1.77
N LEU A 35 -23.36 -5.22 1.71
CA LEU A 35 -23.13 -6.32 2.63
C LEU A 35 -22.78 -5.79 4.02
N PRO A 36 -23.09 -6.50 5.11
CA PRO A 36 -22.53 -6.23 6.43
C PRO A 36 -21.00 -6.28 6.43
N ARG A 37 -20.38 -5.58 7.38
CA ARG A 37 -18.92 -5.46 7.47
C ARG A 37 -18.26 -6.84 7.59
N GLU A 38 -18.86 -7.73 8.34
CA GLU A 38 -18.35 -9.07 8.61
C GLU A 38 -18.19 -9.88 7.32
N LEU A 39 -19.15 -9.77 6.39
CA LEU A 39 -19.07 -10.43 5.09
C LEU A 39 -18.04 -9.76 4.17
N ARG A 40 -17.92 -8.43 4.23
CA ARG A 40 -16.87 -7.71 3.48
C ARG A 40 -15.49 -8.14 3.97
N ASP A 41 -15.29 -8.23 5.28
CA ASP A 41 -14.02 -8.64 5.88
C ASP A 41 -13.64 -10.07 5.49
N GLN A 42 -14.61 -10.99 5.36
CA GLN A 42 -14.37 -12.33 4.83
C GLN A 42 -13.94 -12.31 3.36
N ILE A 43 -14.62 -11.54 2.51
CA ILE A 43 -14.28 -11.39 1.08
C ILE A 43 -12.88 -10.79 0.92
N LEU A 44 -12.62 -9.67 1.61
CA LEU A 44 -11.32 -9.00 1.61
C LEU A 44 -10.24 -9.92 2.17
N GLY A 45 -10.53 -10.63 3.26
CA GLY A 45 -9.64 -11.62 3.85
C GLY A 45 -9.23 -12.71 2.86
N TYR A 46 -10.17 -13.24 2.07
CA TYR A 46 -9.89 -14.23 1.03
C TYR A 46 -9.02 -13.64 -0.10
N LEU A 47 -9.30 -12.40 -0.53
CA LEU A 47 -8.51 -11.71 -1.56
C LEU A 47 -7.05 -11.52 -1.15
N PHE A 48 -6.80 -11.30 0.14
CA PHE A 48 -5.45 -10.99 0.65
C PHE A 48 -4.69 -12.22 1.16
N ALA A 49 -5.37 -13.33 1.47
CA ALA A 49 -4.80 -14.52 2.11
C ALA A 49 -3.55 -15.09 1.40
N ASN A 50 -3.47 -14.97 0.08
CA ASN A 50 -2.37 -15.51 -0.73
C ASN A 50 -1.35 -14.44 -1.18
N SER A 51 -1.42 -13.23 -0.63
CA SER A 51 -0.53 -12.17 -1.06
C SER A 51 0.79 -12.27 -0.30
N PRO A 52 1.92 -12.60 -0.93
CA PRO A 52 3.18 -12.76 -0.22
C PRO A 52 3.63 -11.45 0.44
N PRO A 53 4.48 -11.50 1.48
CA PRO A 53 5.23 -10.35 1.93
C PRO A 53 6.03 -9.83 0.73
N GLY A 54 5.72 -8.61 0.29
CA GLY A 54 6.34 -8.00 -0.88
C GLY A 54 7.39 -6.99 -0.44
N PRO A 55 8.47 -6.79 -1.21
CA PRO A 55 9.28 -5.60 -1.05
C PRO A 55 8.38 -4.35 -1.20
N ILE A 56 8.67 -3.31 -0.41
CA ILE A 56 8.01 -2.00 -0.57
C ILE A 56 8.27 -1.47 -1.99
N LEU A 57 9.44 -1.80 -2.57
CA LEU A 57 9.74 -1.50 -3.97
C LEU A 57 8.82 -2.31 -4.90
N GLY A 58 7.92 -1.61 -5.60
CA GLY A 58 6.95 -2.25 -6.50
C GLY A 58 5.70 -2.79 -5.80
N CYS A 59 5.53 -2.49 -4.50
CA CYS A 59 4.30 -2.69 -3.75
C CYS A 59 3.09 -2.18 -4.55
N ARG A 60 2.26 -3.09 -5.06
CA ARG A 60 0.93 -2.75 -5.57
C ARG A 60 -0.05 -2.93 -4.43
N LEU A 61 -0.57 -1.82 -3.92
CA LEU A 61 -1.66 -1.86 -2.96
C LEU A 61 -2.89 -2.52 -3.60
N PRO A 62 -3.72 -3.23 -2.82
CA PRO A 62 -4.94 -3.81 -3.33
C PRO A 62 -5.80 -2.78 -4.05
N ALA A 63 -6.43 -3.18 -5.16
CA ALA A 63 -7.30 -2.29 -5.93
C ALA A 63 -8.41 -1.66 -5.06
N THR A 64 -8.88 -2.38 -4.03
CA THR A 64 -9.90 -1.90 -3.08
C THR A 64 -9.45 -0.66 -2.32
N MET A 65 -8.15 -0.44 -2.10
CA MET A 65 -7.64 0.81 -1.50
C MET A 65 -7.84 2.05 -2.39
N HIS A 66 -8.01 1.85 -3.69
CA HIS A 66 -8.19 2.92 -4.67
C HIS A 66 -9.66 3.16 -5.03
N THR A 67 -10.60 2.34 -4.53
CA THR A 67 -12.02 2.40 -4.94
C THR A 67 -12.81 3.51 -4.25
N CYS A 68 -13.00 3.43 -2.94
CA CYS A 68 -13.72 4.41 -2.15
C CYS A 68 -13.15 4.50 -0.73
N GLN A 69 -13.49 5.57 -0.01
CA GLN A 69 -12.95 5.80 1.35
C GLN A 69 -13.28 4.65 2.30
N GLN A 70 -14.51 4.14 2.30
CA GLN A 70 -14.91 3.06 3.20
C GLN A 70 -14.10 1.77 2.95
N LEU A 71 -14.03 1.31 1.69
CA LEU A 71 -13.26 0.11 1.36
C LEU A 71 -11.76 0.31 1.57
N ARG A 72 -11.25 1.54 1.41
CA ARG A 72 -9.86 1.86 1.70
C ARG A 72 -9.53 1.64 3.17
N GLU A 73 -10.32 2.18 4.09
CA GLU A 73 -10.12 2.00 5.52
C GLU A 73 -10.24 0.53 5.94
N GLU A 74 -11.29 -0.15 5.50
CA GLU A 74 -11.51 -1.58 5.82
C GLU A 74 -10.39 -2.45 5.25
N THR A 75 -9.95 -2.17 4.02
CA THR A 75 -8.82 -2.87 3.42
C THR A 75 -7.53 -2.61 4.19
N ALA A 76 -7.25 -1.38 4.59
CA ALA A 76 -6.04 -1.03 5.34
C ALA A 76 -5.94 -1.81 6.67
N GLN A 77 -7.05 -1.88 7.40
CA GLN A 77 -7.15 -2.61 8.67
C GLN A 77 -6.92 -4.12 8.53
N LEU A 78 -7.28 -4.71 7.38
CA LEU A 78 -7.13 -6.15 7.14
C LEU A 78 -5.81 -6.53 6.46
N TYR A 79 -5.30 -5.64 5.61
CA TYR A 79 -4.17 -5.92 4.73
C TYR A 79 -2.82 -5.62 5.38
N TYR A 80 -2.69 -4.48 6.08
CA TYR A 80 -1.40 -4.09 6.66
C TYR A 80 -0.95 -4.97 7.84
N PRO A 81 -1.82 -5.35 8.80
CA PRO A 81 -1.37 -6.11 9.97
C PRO A 81 -0.92 -7.54 9.65
N LYS A 82 -1.41 -8.11 8.53
CA LYS A 82 -1.09 -9.48 8.14
C LYS A 82 0.23 -9.62 7.38
N LYS A 83 0.92 -8.50 7.12
CA LYS A 83 2.11 -8.49 6.27
C LYS A 83 3.34 -7.93 6.97
N THR A 84 4.44 -8.65 6.78
CA THR A 84 5.78 -8.09 6.97
C THR A 84 6.22 -7.43 5.68
N TRP A 85 6.57 -6.15 5.76
CA TRP A 85 7.05 -5.35 4.65
C TRP A 85 8.57 -5.38 4.62
N ILE A 86 9.17 -5.63 3.46
CA ILE A 86 10.63 -5.61 3.34
C ILE A 86 11.04 -4.28 2.71
N CYS A 87 11.86 -3.52 3.43
CA CYS A 87 12.39 -2.25 2.97
C CYS A 87 13.92 -2.31 2.87
N LEU A 88 14.46 -1.93 1.71
CA LEU A 88 15.89 -1.74 1.55
C LEU A 88 16.28 -0.33 2.01
N SER A 89 17.52 -0.13 2.43
CA SER A 89 18.04 1.18 2.87
C SER A 89 17.69 2.34 1.93
N ARG A 90 17.84 2.14 0.62
CA ARG A 90 17.51 3.13 -0.43
C ARG A 90 16.02 3.40 -0.62
N ASP A 91 15.16 2.51 -0.14
CA ASP A 91 13.71 2.56 -0.33
C ASP A 91 12.98 3.06 0.93
N LEU A 92 13.71 3.36 2.00
CA LEU A 92 13.13 3.71 3.30
C LEU A 92 12.33 5.01 3.26
N ASP A 93 12.82 6.02 2.53
CA ASP A 93 12.08 7.27 2.35
C ASP A 93 10.80 7.07 1.53
N ARG A 94 10.67 5.97 0.78
CA ARG A 94 9.40 5.62 0.11
C ARG A 94 8.36 5.12 1.08
N LEU A 95 8.73 4.65 2.27
CA LEU A 95 7.74 4.28 3.29
C LEU A 95 6.89 5.49 3.69
N ALA A 96 7.45 6.70 3.64
CA ALA A 96 6.71 7.93 3.87
C ALA A 96 5.66 8.25 2.80
N THR A 97 5.83 7.77 1.57
CA THR A 97 4.96 8.09 0.42
C THR A 97 4.13 6.92 -0.08
N ALA A 98 4.53 5.67 0.21
CA ALA A 98 3.86 4.46 -0.26
C ALA A 98 2.58 4.15 0.54
N PHE A 99 2.49 4.61 1.78
CA PHE A 99 1.37 4.35 2.66
C PHE A 99 0.70 5.65 3.09
N ASP A 100 -0.63 5.62 3.19
CA ASP A 100 -1.38 6.73 3.77
C ASP A 100 -0.91 6.97 5.22
N PRO A 101 -0.59 8.22 5.60
CA PRO A 101 -0.21 8.55 6.98
C PRO A 101 -1.18 8.01 8.04
N GLN A 102 -2.48 7.95 7.75
CA GLN A 102 -3.50 7.46 8.69
C GLN A 102 -3.45 5.95 8.90
N HIS A 103 -2.86 5.21 7.96
CA HIS A 103 -2.82 3.75 8.01
C HIS A 103 -1.48 3.19 8.49
N LYS A 104 -0.49 4.05 8.76
CA LYS A 104 0.81 3.65 9.29
C LYS A 104 0.72 2.89 10.61
N GLN A 105 -0.27 3.21 11.44
CA GLN A 105 -0.58 2.49 12.69
C GLN A 105 -0.93 1.01 12.47
N TYR A 106 -1.33 0.61 11.26
CA TYR A 106 -1.67 -0.78 10.96
C TYR A 106 -0.46 -1.58 10.44
N LEU A 107 0.69 -0.95 10.23
CA LEU A 107 1.89 -1.65 9.77
C LEU A 107 2.42 -2.53 10.90
N TYR A 108 2.35 -3.85 10.71
CA TYR A 108 2.77 -4.82 11.74
C TYR A 108 4.29 -4.93 11.89
N ALA A 109 4.99 -5.06 10.76
CA ALA A 109 6.44 -5.20 10.78
C ALA A 109 7.05 -4.71 9.46
N VAL A 110 8.13 -3.94 9.55
CA VAL A 110 8.94 -3.49 8.43
C VAL A 110 10.36 -4.01 8.63
N SER A 111 10.73 -5.06 7.90
CA SER A 111 12.10 -5.58 7.86
C SER A 111 12.99 -4.62 7.08
N TYR A 112 13.87 -3.94 7.81
CA TYR A 112 14.89 -3.07 7.28
C TYR A 112 16.17 -3.85 6.97
N ALA A 113 16.47 -3.99 5.69
CA ALA A 113 17.65 -4.68 5.20
C ALA A 113 18.60 -3.70 4.51
N PHE A 114 19.83 -3.62 4.98
CA PHE A 114 20.85 -2.83 4.30
C PHE A 114 21.39 -3.56 3.08
N TYR A 115 21.82 -2.78 2.09
CA TYR A 115 22.63 -3.30 1.00
C TYR A 115 24.06 -3.64 1.47
N MET A 116 24.55 -2.97 2.52
CA MET A 116 25.83 -3.25 3.20
C MET A 116 25.61 -3.33 4.70
N TRP A 117 26.13 -4.37 5.35
CA TRP A 117 25.89 -4.63 6.78
C TRP A 117 26.62 -3.60 7.66
N GLU A 118 25.93 -2.56 8.09
CA GLU A 118 26.48 -1.49 8.94
C GLU A 118 26.29 -1.75 10.44
N VAL A 119 25.40 -2.69 10.80
CA VAL A 119 25.03 -2.95 12.19
C VAL A 119 25.58 -4.30 12.65
N THR A 120 26.51 -4.26 13.60
CA THR A 120 27.20 -5.44 14.13
C THR A 120 26.91 -5.75 15.59
N SER A 121 26.20 -4.85 16.29
CA SER A 121 25.75 -5.07 17.67
C SER A 121 24.22 -4.97 17.82
N PRO A 122 23.62 -5.78 18.71
CA PRO A 122 22.20 -5.69 19.04
C PRO A 122 21.78 -4.28 19.50
N GLU A 123 22.59 -3.62 20.31
CA GLU A 123 22.29 -2.30 20.87
C GLU A 123 22.18 -1.25 19.76
N SER A 124 23.09 -1.31 18.78
CA SER A 124 23.04 -0.43 17.61
C SER A 124 21.80 -0.71 16.76
N ALA A 125 21.41 -1.98 16.60
CA ALA A 125 20.19 -2.36 15.87
C ALA A 125 18.92 -1.81 16.53
N ILE A 126 18.81 -1.93 17.86
CA ILE A 126 17.67 -1.45 18.63
C ILE A 126 17.58 0.09 18.58
N LEU A 127 18.70 0.78 18.77
CA LEU A 127 18.75 2.25 18.69
C LEU A 127 18.39 2.75 17.29
N GLN A 128 18.85 2.06 16.26
CA GLN A 128 18.51 2.40 14.89
C GLN A 128 17.03 2.14 14.59
N ALA A 129 16.48 1.01 15.04
CA ALA A 129 15.05 0.74 14.92
C ALA A 129 14.21 1.87 15.54
N ASP A 130 14.55 2.30 16.76
CA ASP A 130 13.86 3.40 17.45
C ASP A 130 13.98 4.74 16.69
N HIS A 131 15.15 5.04 16.15
CA HIS A 131 15.36 6.24 15.33
C HIS A 131 14.50 6.22 14.06
N LEU A 132 14.43 5.07 13.38
CA LEU A 132 13.66 4.93 12.16
C LEU A 132 12.15 4.97 12.43
N ASP A 133 11.66 4.31 13.48
CA ASP A 133 10.25 4.38 13.89
C ASP A 133 9.81 5.85 14.07
N LYS A 134 10.60 6.63 14.81
CA LYS A 134 10.37 8.07 15.05
C LYS A 134 10.44 8.88 13.76
N ARG A 135 11.46 8.66 12.94
CA ARG A 135 11.65 9.40 11.67
C ARG A 135 10.48 9.25 10.72
N TYR A 136 9.85 8.07 10.67
CA TYR A 136 8.75 7.79 9.74
C TYR A 136 7.35 7.87 10.35
N GLY A 137 7.25 8.20 11.65
CA GLY A 137 5.99 8.32 12.37
C GLY A 137 5.28 6.97 12.50
N LEU A 138 6.04 5.92 12.79
CA LEU A 138 5.54 4.56 13.02
C LEU A 138 5.40 4.28 14.52
N GLU A 139 4.61 3.25 14.85
CA GLU A 139 4.56 2.75 16.22
C GLU A 139 5.92 2.16 16.61
N LYS A 140 6.28 2.31 17.88
CA LYS A 140 7.54 1.80 18.40
C LYS A 140 7.58 0.28 18.29
N GLY A 141 8.63 -0.25 17.65
CA GLY A 141 8.82 -1.68 17.40
C GLY A 141 8.35 -2.15 16.02
N THR A 142 7.87 -1.24 15.16
CA THR A 142 7.43 -1.57 13.80
C THR A 142 8.62 -1.93 12.91
N ILE A 143 9.73 -1.18 12.98
CA ILE A 143 10.91 -1.43 12.19
C ILE A 143 11.81 -2.49 12.84
N TRP A 144 12.18 -3.48 12.04
CA TRP A 144 13.11 -4.55 12.41
C TRP A 144 14.42 -4.38 11.65
N VAL A 145 15.50 -4.09 12.35
CA VAL A 145 16.83 -3.85 11.78
C VAL A 145 17.66 -5.14 11.84
N ARG A 146 18.19 -5.57 10.69
CA ARG A 146 19.12 -6.70 10.63
C ARG A 146 20.50 -6.33 11.20
N CYS A 147 21.00 -7.21 12.07
CA CYS A 147 22.31 -7.15 12.69
C CYS A 147 23.13 -8.39 12.31
N LEU A 148 24.36 -8.18 11.85
CA LEU A 148 25.32 -9.25 11.58
C LEU A 148 26.20 -9.46 12.81
N LYS A 149 26.06 -10.62 13.45
CA LYS A 149 26.89 -10.98 14.61
C LYS A 149 28.31 -11.35 14.16
N GLN A 150 29.27 -11.23 15.07
CA GLN A 150 30.68 -11.59 14.84
C GLN A 150 30.86 -13.05 14.39
N ASN A 151 29.97 -13.96 14.80
CA ASN A 151 29.97 -15.35 14.36
C ASN A 151 29.34 -15.58 12.97
N GLY A 152 29.00 -14.52 12.23
CA GLY A 152 28.35 -14.58 10.93
C GLY A 152 26.83 -14.80 10.98
N GLY A 153 26.24 -15.00 12.16
CA GLY A 153 24.79 -15.15 12.32
C GLY A 153 24.06 -13.84 12.11
N MET A 154 22.95 -13.86 11.37
CA MET A 154 22.08 -12.70 11.25
C MET A 154 20.92 -12.81 12.23
N ARG A 155 20.54 -11.69 12.85
CA ARG A 155 19.29 -11.55 13.58
C ARG A 155 18.70 -10.18 13.37
N SER A 156 17.39 -10.06 13.45
CA SER A 156 16.69 -8.79 13.38
C SER A 156 16.24 -8.37 14.78
N TYR A 157 16.38 -7.07 15.07
CA TYR A 157 15.98 -6.45 16.34
C TYR A 157 15.05 -5.28 16.08
N ASN A 158 14.08 -5.04 16.96
CA ASN A 158 13.24 -3.85 16.92
C ASN A 158 13.50 -2.93 18.12
N ALA A 159 12.84 -1.77 18.15
CA ALA A 159 12.99 -0.76 19.20
C ALA A 159 12.55 -1.22 20.61
N LEU A 160 11.84 -2.36 20.71
CA LEU A 160 11.43 -2.97 21.97
C LEU A 160 12.46 -3.99 22.49
N GLY A 161 13.52 -4.27 21.73
CA GLY A 161 14.50 -5.31 22.06
C GLY A 161 14.04 -6.72 21.69
N THR A 162 12.92 -6.87 20.98
CA THR A 162 12.45 -8.16 20.48
C THR A 162 13.41 -8.67 19.40
N ILE A 163 13.57 -9.99 19.32
CA ILE A 163 14.53 -10.66 18.45
C ILE A 163 13.82 -11.69 17.57
N VAL A 164 14.13 -11.69 16.28
CA VAL A 164 13.75 -12.75 15.33
C VAL A 164 14.97 -13.09 14.45
N ASP A 165 15.02 -14.32 13.97
CA ASP A 165 16.10 -14.80 13.09
C ASP A 165 15.92 -14.31 11.64
#